data_AF-A0A9R1SZB4-F1
#
_entry.id   AF-A0A9R1SZB4-F1
#
_cell.length_a   1.000
_cell.length_b   1.000
_cell.length_c   1.000
_cell.angle_alpha   90.00
_cell.angle_beta   90.00
_cell.angle_gamma   90.00
#
_symmetry.space_group_name_H-M   'P 1'
#
loop_
_entity.id
_entity.type
_entity.pdbx_description
1 polymer ?
#
loop_
_entity_poly.entity_id
_entity_poly.type
_entity_poly.pdbx_seq_one_letter_code
_entity_poly.pdbx_strand_id
1 'polypeptide(L)'
;MVFCFSNRLLRAKLQSPECINQGYVLDGYPKTWNQARKLFNNKLILNSNSTSSPQISEMFPEFVMQLVATDEFLHNRVLNLPESEIQRTHYNVDSMVKRLREYRETNTGNDTTLGFFIRNGIHPLNVDVEREFMGILTIFQKCLETIGPPRNYELGAEERAAEVVIRDVLRTLEISFVGSEEEEMLRQRNMTRDKLMKERKNNMDNQLKEEEYILRGLAEPLRLYLFKHVFPTLSQGLFSLVQSKPQNPLDALATYLFRYNPEGKMYEILSQLSTNITGDSCTDVSEDFSEEELNDMAFGELTPK
;
A
#
# COMPACT_ATOMS: atom_id res chain seq x y z
N MET A 1 53.36 -5.18 16.90
CA MET A 1 52.47 -4.28 16.14
C MET A 1 50.99 -4.69 16.24
N VAL A 2 50.65 -5.98 16.28
CA VAL A 2 49.28 -6.52 16.33
C VAL A 2 48.42 -5.99 17.51
N PHE A 3 48.96 -5.93 18.73
CA PHE A 3 48.19 -5.49 19.91
C PHE A 3 47.71 -4.03 19.86
N CYS A 4 48.34 -3.16 19.06
CA CYS A 4 47.93 -1.76 18.94
C CYS A 4 46.75 -1.61 17.98
N PHE A 5 46.67 -2.47 16.96
CA PHE A 5 45.57 -2.47 16.00
C PHE A 5 44.25 -2.90 16.65
N SER A 6 44.27 -3.99 17.42
CA SER A 6 43.07 -4.49 18.12
C SER A 6 42.49 -3.47 19.11
N ASN A 7 43.34 -2.80 19.90
CA ASN A 7 42.90 -1.73 20.80
C ASN A 7 42.23 -0.58 20.05
N ARG A 8 42.81 -0.14 18.92
CA ARG A 8 42.28 0.99 18.14
C ARG A 8 40.93 0.64 17.50
N LEU A 9 40.82 -0.56 16.92
CA LEU A 9 39.58 -1.02 16.29
C LEU A 9 38.45 -1.19 17.31
N LEU A 10 38.72 -1.88 18.43
CA LEU A 10 37.72 -2.11 19.47
C LEU A 10 37.26 -0.78 20.07
N ARG A 11 38.21 0.14 20.33
CA ARG A 11 37.89 1.49 20.80
C ARG A 11 37.03 2.27 19.83
N ALA A 12 37.31 2.22 18.53
CA ALA A 12 36.47 2.88 17.52
C ALA A 12 35.05 2.31 17.50
N LYS A 13 34.90 0.98 17.68
CA LYS A 13 33.58 0.34 17.75
C LYS A 13 32.84 0.69 19.04
N LEU A 14 33.53 0.70 20.19
CA LEU A 14 32.94 1.11 21.47
C LEU A 14 32.49 2.57 21.48
N GLN A 15 33.07 3.43 20.63
CA GLN A 15 32.66 4.82 20.44
C GLN A 15 31.52 4.99 19.42
N SER A 16 31.04 3.91 18.79
CA SER A 16 29.91 3.98 17.88
C SER A 16 28.60 4.20 18.65
N PRO A 17 27.60 4.87 18.04
CA PRO A 17 26.32 5.15 18.72
C PRO A 17 25.60 3.88 19.16
N GLU A 18 25.75 2.78 18.43
CA GLU A 18 25.20 1.46 18.81
C GLU A 18 25.71 1.03 20.19
N CYS A 19 27.03 1.05 20.41
CA CYS A 19 27.63 0.60 21.68
C CYS A 19 27.41 1.57 22.83
N ILE A 20 27.31 2.88 22.54
CA ILE A 20 27.03 3.90 23.56
C ILE A 20 25.56 3.83 24.00
N ASN A 21 24.65 3.69 23.04
CA ASN A 21 23.21 3.72 23.32
C ASN A 21 22.68 2.38 23.83
N GLN A 22 23.18 1.25 23.32
CA GLN A 22 22.67 -0.10 23.64
C GLN A 22 23.59 -0.89 24.59
N GLY A 23 24.77 -0.35 24.90
CA GLY A 23 25.80 -1.06 25.65
C GLY A 23 26.56 -2.08 24.80
N TYR A 24 27.44 -2.85 25.44
CA TYR A 24 28.30 -3.81 24.76
C TYR A 24 28.67 -4.97 25.68
N VAL A 25 29.01 -6.11 25.07
CA VAL A 25 29.61 -7.26 25.76
C VAL A 25 30.95 -7.56 25.12
N LEU A 26 32.01 -7.53 25.92
CA LEU A 26 33.35 -7.91 25.46
C LEU A 26 33.65 -9.34 25.89
N ASP A 27 33.93 -10.18 24.90
CA ASP A 27 34.40 -11.55 25.12
C ASP A 27 35.84 -11.72 24.63
N GLY A 28 36.67 -12.38 25.45
CA GLY A 28 38.05 -12.74 25.12
C GLY A 28 39.08 -11.60 25.04
N TYR A 29 38.69 -10.34 25.22
CA TYR A 29 39.57 -9.17 25.23
C TYR A 29 39.09 -8.13 26.25
N PRO A 30 39.98 -7.44 27.01
CA PRO A 30 41.44 -7.50 27.03
C PRO A 30 42.03 -8.71 27.77
N LYS A 31 43.23 -9.16 27.37
CA LYS A 31 43.92 -10.32 27.97
C LYS A 31 45.07 -9.98 28.93
N THR A 32 45.56 -8.74 28.88
CA THR A 32 46.67 -8.28 29.74
C THR A 32 46.35 -6.93 30.37
N TRP A 33 46.97 -6.62 31.51
CA TRP A 33 46.86 -5.31 32.16
C TRP A 33 47.12 -4.16 31.19
N ASN A 34 48.18 -4.25 30.39
CA ASN A 34 48.55 -3.19 29.45
C ASN A 34 47.53 -3.00 28.33
N GLN A 35 46.84 -4.05 27.90
CA GLN A 35 45.74 -3.94 26.93
C GLN A 35 44.53 -3.28 27.56
N ALA A 36 44.11 -3.73 28.75
CA ALA A 36 43.01 -3.12 29.48
C ALA A 36 43.28 -1.64 29.76
N ARG A 37 44.50 -1.32 30.18
CA ARG A 37 44.97 0.06 30.32
C ARG A 37 44.89 0.80 28.99
N LYS A 38 45.44 0.31 27.88
CA LYS A 38 45.38 1.07 26.61
C LYS A 38 43.96 1.26 26.08
N LEU A 39 43.07 0.29 26.31
CA LEU A 39 41.69 0.34 25.87
C LEU A 39 40.88 1.34 26.71
N PHE A 40 40.93 1.21 28.02
CA PHE A 40 40.05 1.90 28.96
C PHE A 40 40.68 3.06 29.72
N ASN A 41 42.01 3.12 29.81
CA ASN A 41 42.73 4.22 30.45
C ASN A 41 42.76 5.42 29.50
N ASN A 42 41.60 6.04 29.35
CA ASN A 42 41.56 7.44 29.01
C ASN A 42 42.10 8.17 30.24
N LYS A 43 43.24 8.84 30.09
CA LYS A 43 43.44 10.10 30.81
C LYS A 43 42.07 10.78 30.84
N LEU A 44 41.52 10.89 32.04
CA LEU A 44 40.61 11.93 32.48
C LEU A 44 40.07 12.73 31.30
N ILE A 45 38.77 12.62 31.02
CA ILE A 45 38.06 13.80 30.56
C ILE A 45 38.17 14.79 31.73
N LEU A 46 39.33 15.45 31.87
CA LEU A 46 39.45 16.70 32.60
C LEU A 46 38.67 17.69 31.73
N ASN A 47 37.35 17.68 31.88
CA ASN A 47 36.66 18.95 31.96
C ASN A 47 37.23 19.61 33.20
N SER A 48 38.32 20.36 33.02
CA SER A 48 38.96 21.15 34.05
C SER A 48 38.08 22.37 34.37
N ASN A 49 36.80 22.15 34.64
CA ASN A 49 35.80 23.14 35.04
C ASN A 49 34.54 22.42 35.51
N SER A 50 34.58 21.76 36.67
CA SER A 50 33.50 21.79 37.67
C SER A 50 33.67 20.68 38.70
N THR A 51 33.64 21.11 39.96
CA THR A 51 33.45 20.33 41.18
C THR A 51 32.28 19.35 41.02
N SER A 52 32.55 18.13 40.56
CA SER A 52 31.61 17.03 40.55
C SER A 52 32.39 15.71 40.50
N SER A 53 31.82 14.67 41.09
CA SER A 53 32.38 13.31 41.24
C SER A 53 33.05 12.77 39.98
N PRO A 54 34.01 11.83 40.11
CA PRO A 54 34.67 11.22 38.96
C PRO A 54 33.64 10.56 38.04
N GLN A 55 33.32 11.20 36.92
CA GLN A 55 32.48 10.61 35.88
C GLN A 55 33.27 9.49 35.22
N ILE A 56 32.82 8.25 35.44
CA ILE A 56 33.32 7.08 34.73
C ILE A 56 33.02 7.31 33.26
N SER A 57 34.04 7.22 32.40
CA SER A 57 33.88 7.37 30.94
C SER A 57 32.79 6.42 30.45
N GLU A 58 31.87 6.89 29.60
CA GLU A 58 30.76 6.08 29.03
C GLU A 58 31.21 4.75 28.39
N MET A 59 32.49 4.65 28.04
CA MET A 59 33.11 3.46 27.46
C MET A 59 33.59 2.44 28.52
N PHE A 60 33.62 2.75 29.81
CA PHE A 60 34.13 1.84 30.84
C PHE A 60 33.05 0.79 31.19
N PRO A 61 33.40 -0.50 31.33
CA PRO A 61 32.40 -1.52 31.61
C PRO A 61 31.80 -1.28 33.00
N GLU A 62 30.55 -1.67 33.22
CA GLU A 62 29.90 -1.60 34.53
C GLU A 62 30.12 -2.90 35.32
N PHE A 63 30.05 -4.04 34.63
CA PHE A 63 30.17 -5.37 35.22
C PHE A 63 31.32 -6.14 34.58
N VAL A 64 32.04 -6.91 35.40
CA VAL A 64 33.04 -7.88 34.95
C VAL A 64 32.65 -9.23 35.51
N MET A 65 32.46 -10.22 34.64
CA MET A 65 32.08 -11.57 35.03
C MET A 65 33.26 -12.51 34.76
N GLN A 66 33.68 -13.26 35.79
CA GLN A 66 34.71 -14.26 35.68
C GLN A 66 34.11 -15.65 35.87
N LEU A 67 34.13 -16.44 34.81
CA LEU A 67 33.76 -17.85 34.86
C LEU A 67 34.98 -18.66 35.32
N VAL A 68 34.84 -19.32 36.47
CA VAL A 68 35.90 -20.13 37.09
C VAL A 68 35.60 -21.60 36.83
N ALA A 69 36.59 -22.33 36.32
CA ALA A 69 36.57 -23.77 36.17
C ALA A 69 37.99 -24.34 36.33
N THR A 70 38.06 -25.63 36.66
CA THR A 70 39.29 -26.42 36.67
C THR A 70 39.74 -26.76 35.26
N ASP A 71 41.04 -27.03 35.13
CA ASP A 71 41.61 -27.38 33.84
C ASP A 71 41.06 -28.72 33.33
N GLU A 72 40.77 -29.67 34.23
CA GLU A 72 40.16 -30.96 33.90
C GLU A 72 38.79 -30.81 33.25
N PHE A 73 37.93 -29.97 33.82
CA PHE A 73 36.62 -29.67 33.26
C PHE A 73 36.71 -29.04 31.87
N LEU A 74 37.62 -28.07 31.70
CA LEU A 74 37.83 -27.40 30.42
C LEU A 74 38.40 -28.35 29.36
N HIS A 75 39.27 -29.28 29.74
CA HIS A 75 39.77 -30.34 28.86
C HIS A 75 38.66 -31.29 28.43
N ASN A 76 37.88 -31.82 29.38
CA ASN A 76 36.76 -32.72 29.09
C ASN A 76 35.71 -32.05 28.20
N ARG A 77 35.46 -30.75 28.40
CA ARG A 77 34.54 -29.99 27.55
C ARG A 77 35.01 -29.95 26.11
N VAL A 78 36.29 -29.70 25.85
CA VAL A 78 36.84 -29.64 24.48
C VAL A 78 36.85 -31.03 23.82
N LEU A 79 37.13 -32.09 24.60
CA LEU A 79 37.10 -33.48 24.10
C LEU A 79 35.69 -33.93 23.67
N ASN A 80 34.66 -33.41 24.32
CA ASN A 80 33.26 -33.76 24.03
C ASN A 80 32.63 -32.88 22.92
N LEU A 81 33.39 -31.98 22.29
CA LEU A 81 32.87 -31.17 21.18
C LEU A 81 32.74 -32.02 19.90
N PRO A 82 31.67 -31.83 19.10
CA PRO A 82 31.52 -32.54 17.84
C PRO A 82 32.58 -32.07 16.83
N GLU A 83 33.12 -33.01 16.04
CA GLU A 83 34.17 -32.71 15.05
C GLU A 83 33.79 -31.61 14.06
N SER A 84 32.50 -31.47 13.75
CA SER A 84 31.95 -30.39 12.91
C SER A 84 32.31 -28.98 13.39
N GLU A 85 32.48 -28.77 14.71
CA GLU A 85 32.86 -27.48 15.30
C GLU A 85 34.39 -27.31 15.42
N ILE A 86 35.14 -28.41 15.30
CA ILE A 86 36.60 -28.45 15.49
C ILE A 86 37.35 -28.15 14.19
N GLN A 87 36.83 -28.62 13.04
CA GLN A 87 37.54 -28.64 11.75
C GLN A 87 37.97 -27.25 11.22
N ARG A 88 37.48 -26.14 11.78
CA ARG A 88 37.85 -24.76 11.40
C ARG A 88 38.30 -23.89 12.56
N THR A 89 38.52 -24.49 13.73
CA THR A 89 38.85 -23.74 14.95
C THR A 89 40.18 -24.20 15.54
N HIS A 90 40.77 -23.38 16.43
CA HIS A 90 41.95 -23.75 17.20
C HIS A 90 41.63 -24.62 18.43
N TYR A 91 40.45 -25.26 18.47
CA TYR A 91 40.01 -26.16 19.53
C TYR A 91 40.61 -27.56 19.35
N ASN A 92 41.93 -27.63 19.26
CA ASN A 92 42.68 -28.88 19.37
C ASN A 92 43.13 -29.09 20.83
N VAL A 93 43.28 -30.34 21.26
CA VAL A 93 43.65 -30.71 22.64
C VAL A 93 44.99 -30.08 23.03
N ASP A 94 46.02 -30.22 22.20
CA ASP A 94 47.35 -29.67 22.46
C ASP A 94 47.35 -28.13 22.51
N SER A 95 46.59 -27.50 21.60
CA SER A 95 46.41 -26.05 21.56
C SER A 95 45.64 -25.53 22.77
N MET A 96 44.73 -26.32 23.34
CA MET A 96 44.01 -25.97 24.58
C MET A 96 44.94 -26.01 25.79
N VAL A 97 45.72 -27.07 25.96
CA VAL A 97 46.72 -27.19 27.04
C VAL A 97 47.67 -25.99 27.02
N LYS A 98 48.18 -25.64 25.83
CA LYS A 98 49.08 -24.49 25.67
C LYS A 98 48.41 -23.18 26.08
N ARG A 99 47.19 -22.91 25.61
CA ARG A 99 46.44 -21.68 25.94
C ARG A 99 46.09 -21.60 27.43
N LEU A 100 45.74 -22.72 28.07
CA LEU A 100 45.47 -22.76 29.50
C LEU A 100 46.73 -22.40 30.29
N ARG A 101 47.88 -22.99 29.93
CA ARG A 101 49.16 -22.66 30.56
C ARG A 101 49.49 -21.17 30.42
N GLU A 102 49.43 -20.64 29.19
CA GLU A 102 49.65 -19.22 28.92
C GLU A 102 48.70 -18.33 29.73
N TYR A 103 47.43 -18.72 29.85
CA TYR A 103 46.44 -18.00 30.67
C TYR A 103 46.79 -18.03 32.15
N ARG A 104 47.16 -19.19 32.72
CA ARG A 104 47.52 -19.31 34.14
C ARG A 104 48.79 -18.50 34.45
N GLU A 105 49.81 -18.58 33.60
CA GLU A 105 51.05 -17.81 33.73
C GLU A 105 50.78 -16.30 33.66
N THR A 106 50.01 -15.85 32.65
CA THR A 106 49.69 -14.43 32.46
C THR A 106 48.85 -13.87 33.61
N ASN A 107 48.03 -14.71 34.26
CA ASN A 107 47.19 -14.31 35.39
C ASN A 107 47.80 -14.63 36.76
N THR A 108 49.07 -15.04 36.82
CA THR A 108 49.79 -15.23 38.07
C THR A 108 50.60 -13.97 38.38
N GLY A 109 50.12 -13.13 39.31
CA GLY A 109 50.83 -11.92 39.76
C GLY A 109 49.90 -10.77 40.14
N ASN A 110 50.48 -9.57 40.31
CA ASN A 110 49.74 -8.35 40.67
C ASN A 110 49.19 -7.60 39.44
N ASP A 111 49.81 -7.77 38.26
CA ASP A 111 49.44 -7.07 37.01
C ASP A 111 48.47 -7.91 36.16
N THR A 112 47.37 -8.37 36.76
CA THR A 112 46.33 -9.15 36.07
C THR A 112 45.25 -8.26 35.47
N THR A 113 44.59 -8.70 34.39
CA THR A 113 43.46 -7.94 33.80
C THR A 113 42.36 -7.65 34.83
N LEU A 114 42.07 -8.63 35.69
CA LEU A 114 41.09 -8.49 36.76
C LEU A 114 41.54 -7.47 37.81
N GLY A 115 42.84 -7.48 38.16
CA GLY A 115 43.43 -6.47 39.01
C GLY A 115 43.21 -5.05 38.48
N PHE A 116 43.17 -4.86 37.15
CA PHE A 116 42.92 -3.56 36.55
C PHE A 116 41.51 -3.07 36.85
N PHE A 117 40.51 -3.94 36.70
CA PHE A 117 39.13 -3.59 37.01
C PHE A 117 38.91 -3.35 38.50
N ILE A 118 39.52 -4.19 39.36
CA ILE A 118 39.47 -4.02 40.82
C ILE A 118 40.07 -2.68 41.23
N ARG A 119 41.24 -2.31 40.68
CA ARG A 119 41.89 -1.02 40.96
C ARG A 119 41.04 0.18 40.54
N ASN A 120 40.22 0.02 39.50
CA ASN A 120 39.30 1.06 39.03
C ASN A 120 37.90 0.97 39.69
N GLY A 121 37.73 0.17 40.75
CA GLY A 121 36.50 0.11 41.54
C GLY A 121 35.45 -0.88 41.06
N ILE A 122 35.77 -1.76 40.09
CA ILE A 122 34.86 -2.81 39.63
C ILE A 122 35.29 -4.15 40.20
N HIS A 123 34.41 -4.75 40.99
CA HIS A 123 34.64 -6.06 41.56
C HIS A 123 34.11 -7.16 40.62
N PRO A 124 34.95 -8.11 40.17
CA PRO A 124 34.52 -9.16 39.27
C PRO A 124 33.57 -10.13 39.99
N LEU A 125 32.47 -10.48 39.34
CA LEU A 125 31.57 -11.54 39.77
C LEU A 125 32.18 -12.88 39.40
N ASN A 126 32.63 -13.62 40.41
CA ASN A 126 33.14 -14.98 40.24
C ASN A 126 31.98 -15.98 40.19
N VAL A 127 31.85 -16.68 39.08
CA VAL A 127 30.85 -17.74 38.88
C VAL A 127 31.58 -19.05 38.65
N ASP A 128 31.41 -19.99 39.57
CA ASP A 128 31.99 -21.33 39.46
C ASP A 128 31.09 -22.19 38.58
N VAL A 129 31.63 -22.62 37.43
CA VAL A 129 30.86 -23.34 36.41
C VAL A 129 30.62 -24.80 36.81
N GLU A 130 31.47 -25.37 37.68
CA GLU A 130 31.42 -26.80 38.02
C GLU A 130 30.44 -27.11 39.14
N ARG A 131 30.34 -26.21 40.13
CA ARG A 131 29.53 -26.43 41.33
C ARG A 131 28.05 -26.13 41.14
N GLU A 132 27.70 -25.47 40.04
CA GLU A 132 26.31 -25.09 39.77
C GLU A 132 25.50 -26.27 39.24
N PHE A 133 24.82 -26.93 40.19
CA PHE A 133 24.11 -28.20 40.04
C PHE A 133 22.97 -28.20 39.01
N MET A 134 22.47 -27.01 38.64
CA MET A 134 21.35 -26.83 37.70
C MET A 134 21.80 -26.41 36.29
N GLY A 135 23.11 -26.44 36.02
CA GLY A 135 23.68 -26.16 34.71
C GLY A 135 23.66 -24.68 34.33
N ILE A 136 23.70 -24.39 33.02
CA ILE A 136 23.89 -23.03 32.48
C ILE A 136 22.80 -22.02 32.89
N LEU A 137 21.63 -22.50 33.30
CA LEU A 137 20.49 -21.65 33.65
C LEU A 137 20.70 -20.90 34.98
N THR A 138 21.36 -21.50 35.97
CA THR A 138 21.67 -20.79 37.22
C THR A 138 22.75 -19.74 37.03
N ILE A 139 23.74 -20.04 36.18
CA ILE A 139 24.77 -19.07 35.78
C ILE A 139 24.08 -17.85 35.17
N PHE A 140 23.16 -18.11 34.24
CA PHE A 140 22.40 -17.05 33.58
C PHE A 140 21.54 -16.24 34.56
N GLN A 141 20.84 -16.90 35.48
CA GLN A 141 20.03 -16.22 36.49
C GLN A 141 20.90 -15.33 37.40
N LYS A 142 22.03 -15.83 37.88
CA LYS A 142 22.98 -15.06 38.71
C LYS A 142 23.51 -13.84 37.95
N CYS A 143 23.83 -13.99 36.67
CA CYS A 143 24.23 -12.87 35.83
C CYS A 143 23.11 -11.84 35.67
N LEU A 144 21.87 -12.28 35.43
CA LEU A 144 20.71 -11.40 35.32
C LEU A 144 20.40 -10.65 36.63
N GLU A 145 20.51 -11.31 37.78
CA GLU A 145 20.34 -10.66 39.08
C GLU A 145 21.38 -9.56 39.31
N THR A 146 22.58 -9.74 38.77
CA THR A 146 23.69 -8.77 38.92
C THR A 146 23.56 -7.60 37.93
N ILE A 147 23.16 -7.87 36.68
CA ILE A 147 23.03 -6.87 35.61
C ILE A 147 21.72 -6.08 35.74
N GLY A 148 20.66 -6.74 36.22
CA GLY A 148 19.31 -6.19 36.32
C GLY A 148 18.40 -6.55 35.13
N PRO A 149 17.17 -6.03 35.11
CA PRO A 149 16.19 -6.33 34.08
C PRO A 149 16.62 -5.78 32.71
N PRO A 150 16.23 -6.43 31.59
CA PRO A 150 16.51 -5.92 30.25
C PRO A 150 16.01 -4.48 30.09
N ARG A 151 16.89 -3.58 29.66
CA ARG A 151 16.52 -2.21 29.30
C ARG A 151 16.12 -2.18 27.84
N ASN A 152 14.93 -1.65 27.56
CA ASN A 152 14.54 -1.37 26.18
C ASN A 152 15.24 -0.09 25.74
N TYR A 153 16.27 -0.21 24.90
CA TYR A 153 16.99 0.94 24.38
C TYR A 153 16.14 1.60 23.29
N GLU A 154 15.63 2.79 23.56
CA GLU A 154 14.89 3.57 22.56
C GLU A 154 15.81 3.99 21.41
N LEU A 155 15.26 4.14 20.20
CA LEU A 155 16.00 4.68 19.07
C LEU A 155 16.52 6.09 19.39
N GLY A 156 17.75 6.37 18.93
CA GLY A 156 18.37 7.67 19.10
C GLY A 156 17.50 8.80 18.54
N ALA A 157 17.64 10.02 19.06
CA ALA A 157 16.85 11.17 18.60
C ALA A 157 16.99 11.42 17.08
N GLU A 158 18.19 11.19 16.55
CA GLU A 158 18.49 11.30 15.11
C GLU A 158 17.83 10.18 14.29
N GLU A 159 17.88 8.93 14.76
CA GLU A 159 17.24 7.79 14.09
C GLU A 159 15.72 7.94 14.07
N ARG A 160 15.11 8.42 15.16
CA ARG A 160 13.68 8.74 15.21
C ARG A 160 13.29 9.82 14.20
N ALA A 161 14.12 10.86 14.05
CA ALA A 161 13.86 11.90 13.07
C ALA A 161 13.95 11.35 11.63
N ALA A 162 14.94 10.50 11.34
CA ALA A 162 15.08 9.84 10.06
C ALA A 162 13.88 8.93 9.74
N GLU A 163 13.40 8.15 10.71
CA GLU A 163 12.25 7.26 10.52
C GLU A 163 10.95 8.03 10.23
N VAL A 164 10.72 9.15 10.93
CA VAL A 164 9.58 10.03 10.66
C VAL A 164 9.63 10.57 9.23
N VAL A 165 10.80 11.04 8.78
CA VAL A 165 10.98 11.54 7.41
C VAL A 165 10.72 10.44 6.38
N ILE A 166 11.25 9.23 6.59
CA ILE A 166 11.04 8.09 5.69
C ILE A 166 9.55 7.75 5.62
N ARG A 167 8.87 7.69 6.77
CA ARG A 167 7.44 7.38 6.85
C ARG A 167 6.60 8.40 6.09
N ASP A 168 6.88 9.69 6.24
CA ASP A 168 6.11 10.75 5.59
C ASP A 168 6.30 10.75 4.07
N VAL A 169 7.53 10.49 3.60
CA VAL A 169 7.83 10.32 2.16
C VAL A 169 7.06 9.13 1.58
N LEU A 170 7.08 7.98 2.25
CA LEU A 170 6.36 6.79 1.80
C LEU A 170 4.84 7.04 1.71
N ARG A 171 4.27 7.69 2.73
CA ARG A 171 2.84 8.03 2.75
C ARG A 171 2.44 8.96 1.62
N THR A 172 3.29 9.94 1.31
CA THR A 172 3.03 10.90 0.22
C THR A 172 3.09 10.23 -1.14
N LEU A 173 4.05 9.32 -1.34
CA LEU A 173 4.15 8.51 -2.56
C LEU A 173 2.91 7.62 -2.75
N GLU A 174 2.48 6.93 -1.70
CA GLU A 174 1.31 6.04 -1.76
C GLU A 174 0.03 6.80 -2.13
N ILE A 175 -0.22 7.96 -1.51
CA ILE A 175 -1.38 8.81 -1.84
C ILE A 175 -1.31 9.27 -3.30
N SER A 176 -0.14 9.68 -3.79
CA SER A 176 0.03 10.12 -5.18
C SER A 176 -0.20 9.00 -6.20
N PHE A 177 0.22 7.78 -5.87
CA PHE A 177 0.05 6.62 -6.73
C PHE A 177 -1.43 6.23 -6.85
N VAL A 178 -2.10 6.06 -5.70
CA VAL A 178 -3.54 5.73 -5.66
C VAL A 178 -4.36 6.82 -6.37
N GLY A 179 -4.05 8.11 -6.14
CA GLY A 179 -4.73 9.21 -6.82
C GLY A 179 -4.59 9.16 -8.35
N SER A 180 -3.43 8.76 -8.87
CA SER A 180 -3.22 8.66 -10.32
C SER A 180 -4.02 7.51 -10.96
N GLU A 181 -4.11 6.35 -10.30
CA GLU A 181 -4.89 5.21 -10.80
C GLU A 181 -6.40 5.51 -10.76
N GLU A 182 -6.89 6.12 -9.68
CA GLU A 182 -8.29 6.51 -9.55
C GLU A 182 -8.69 7.53 -10.64
N GLU A 183 -7.84 8.51 -10.92
CA GLU A 183 -8.06 9.47 -11.99
C GLU A 183 -8.12 8.80 -13.37
N GLU A 184 -7.24 7.86 -13.65
CA GLU A 184 -7.21 7.15 -14.94
C GLU A 184 -8.45 6.28 -15.12
N MET A 185 -8.85 5.54 -14.08
CA MET A 185 -10.08 4.75 -14.05
C MET A 185 -11.33 5.63 -14.27
N LEU A 186 -11.38 6.80 -13.63
CA LEU A 186 -12.49 7.74 -13.80
C LEU A 186 -12.53 8.30 -15.24
N ARG A 187 -11.38 8.61 -15.84
CA ARG A 187 -11.28 9.05 -17.24
C ARG A 187 -11.77 7.97 -18.20
N GLN A 188 -11.37 6.71 -17.99
CA GLN A 188 -11.83 5.59 -18.82
C GLN A 188 -13.34 5.39 -18.70
N ARG A 189 -13.89 5.42 -17.48
CA ARG A 189 -15.34 5.30 -17.23
C ARG A 189 -16.14 6.43 -17.86
N ASN A 190 -15.63 7.66 -17.82
CA ASN A 190 -16.28 8.81 -18.47
C ASN A 190 -16.25 8.66 -19.99
N MET A 191 -15.11 8.25 -20.57
CA MET A 191 -15.00 8.00 -22.01
C MET A 191 -15.94 6.90 -22.50
N THR A 192 -16.05 5.78 -21.78
CA THR A 192 -16.95 4.68 -22.17
C THR A 192 -18.41 5.11 -22.09
N ARG A 193 -18.79 5.81 -21.01
CA ARG A 193 -20.15 6.35 -20.84
C ARG A 193 -20.50 7.32 -21.97
N ASP A 194 -19.59 8.23 -22.31
CA ASP A 194 -19.82 9.21 -23.38
C ASP A 194 -19.93 8.55 -24.76
N LYS A 195 -19.16 7.48 -25.02
CA LYS A 195 -19.29 6.68 -26.26
C LYS A 195 -20.65 6.00 -26.34
N LEU A 196 -21.07 5.31 -25.28
CA LEU A 196 -22.36 4.61 -25.23
C LEU A 196 -23.53 5.60 -25.38
N MET A 197 -23.46 6.76 -24.73
CA MET A 197 -24.48 7.80 -24.86
C MET A 197 -24.58 8.35 -26.28
N LYS A 198 -23.45 8.54 -26.96
CA LYS A 198 -23.43 8.96 -28.38
C LYS A 198 -24.03 7.90 -29.30
N GLU A 199 -23.71 6.64 -29.07
CA GLU A 199 -24.23 5.52 -29.86
C GLU A 199 -25.74 5.37 -29.67
N ARG A 200 -26.23 5.35 -28.43
CA ARG A 200 -27.67 5.32 -28.12
C ARG A 200 -28.41 6.48 -28.77
N LYS A 201 -27.85 7.69 -28.71
CA LYS A 201 -28.45 8.87 -29.35
C LYS A 201 -28.53 8.69 -30.86
N ASN A 202 -27.45 8.25 -31.50
CA ASN A 202 -27.44 8.03 -32.95
C ASN A 202 -28.45 6.96 -33.37
N ASN A 203 -28.57 5.87 -32.60
CA ASN A 203 -29.53 4.81 -32.88
C ASN A 203 -30.97 5.32 -32.76
N MET A 204 -31.28 6.09 -31.71
CA MET A 204 -32.59 6.69 -31.50
C MET A 204 -32.93 7.72 -32.60
N ASP A 205 -31.97 8.56 -32.98
CA ASP A 205 -32.12 9.51 -34.09
C ASP A 205 -32.34 8.80 -35.44
N ASN A 206 -31.75 7.62 -35.65
CA ASN A 206 -31.97 6.80 -36.84
C ASN A 206 -33.37 6.16 -36.84
N GLN A 207 -33.81 5.62 -35.70
CA GLN A 207 -35.15 5.07 -35.53
C GLN A 207 -36.24 6.12 -35.81
N LEU A 208 -36.10 7.33 -35.23
CA LEU A 208 -37.03 8.42 -35.47
C LEU A 208 -37.14 8.79 -36.96
N LYS A 209 -36.02 8.81 -37.69
CA LYS A 209 -36.02 9.09 -39.14
C LYS A 209 -36.73 7.99 -39.93
N GLU A 210 -36.56 6.74 -39.53
CA GLU A 210 -37.24 5.60 -40.16
C GLU A 210 -38.75 5.64 -39.91
N GLU A 211 -39.16 5.90 -38.66
CA GLU A 211 -40.57 6.12 -38.30
C GLU A 211 -41.19 7.28 -39.09
N GLU A 212 -40.51 8.44 -39.16
CA GLU A 212 -40.95 9.58 -39.96
C GLU A 212 -41.09 9.24 -41.45
N TYR A 213 -40.17 8.44 -41.99
CA TYR A 213 -40.22 7.99 -43.38
C TYR A 213 -41.44 7.10 -43.65
N ILE A 214 -41.70 6.14 -42.76
CA ILE A 214 -42.87 5.25 -42.84
C ILE A 214 -44.16 6.06 -42.71
N LEU A 215 -44.26 6.94 -41.71
CA LEU A 215 -45.43 7.79 -41.49
C LEU A 215 -45.72 8.68 -42.71
N ARG A 216 -44.67 9.25 -43.32
CA ARG A 216 -44.81 10.01 -44.57
C ARG A 216 -45.34 9.13 -45.70
N GLY A 217 -44.82 7.91 -45.86
CA GLY A 217 -45.31 6.94 -46.85
C GLY A 217 -46.79 6.59 -46.65
N LEU A 218 -47.20 6.32 -45.42
CA LEU A 218 -48.59 6.01 -45.06
C LEU A 218 -49.54 7.22 -45.28
N ALA A 219 -49.05 8.44 -45.07
CA ALA A 219 -49.82 9.67 -45.30
C ALA A 219 -49.89 10.07 -46.79
N GLU A 220 -49.04 9.51 -47.65
CA GLU A 220 -48.92 9.90 -49.06
C GLU A 220 -50.21 9.67 -49.88
N PRO A 221 -50.93 8.53 -49.76
CA PRO A 221 -52.19 8.32 -50.50
C PRO A 221 -53.26 9.36 -50.14
N LEU A 222 -53.37 9.69 -48.85
CA LEU A 222 -54.30 10.72 -48.37
C LEU A 222 -53.89 12.12 -48.88
N ARG A 223 -52.60 12.43 -48.84
CA ARG A 223 -52.07 13.69 -49.37
C ARG A 223 -52.33 13.84 -50.87
N LEU A 224 -52.08 12.79 -51.66
CA LEU A 224 -52.37 12.74 -53.10
C LEU A 224 -53.87 12.88 -53.37
N TYR A 225 -54.70 12.24 -52.55
CA TYR A 225 -56.15 12.38 -52.65
C TYR A 225 -56.60 13.83 -52.42
N LEU A 226 -56.18 14.43 -51.30
CA LEU A 226 -56.50 15.82 -50.98
C LEU A 226 -56.01 16.74 -52.09
N PHE A 227 -54.80 16.53 -52.60
CA PHE A 227 -54.22 17.33 -53.68
C PHE A 227 -55.00 17.21 -55.00
N LYS A 228 -55.45 16.00 -55.37
CA LYS A 228 -56.12 15.75 -56.64
C LYS A 228 -57.59 16.16 -56.66
N HIS A 229 -58.29 15.94 -55.55
CA HIS A 229 -59.75 16.03 -55.50
C HIS A 229 -60.24 17.25 -54.72
N VAL A 230 -59.67 17.50 -53.53
CA VAL A 230 -60.15 18.56 -52.63
C VAL A 230 -59.51 19.91 -52.93
N PHE A 231 -58.20 19.91 -53.17
CA PHE A 231 -57.38 21.11 -53.31
C PHE A 231 -57.80 22.00 -54.48
N PRO A 232 -58.06 21.50 -55.71
CA PRO A 232 -58.41 22.36 -56.84
C PRO A 232 -59.70 23.16 -56.61
N THR A 233 -60.75 22.49 -56.11
CA THR A 233 -62.04 23.11 -55.82
C THR A 233 -61.96 24.07 -54.63
N LEU A 234 -61.22 23.69 -53.58
CA LEU A 234 -61.01 24.53 -52.41
C LEU A 234 -60.21 25.80 -52.76
N SER A 235 -59.12 25.67 -53.52
CA SER A 235 -58.32 26.81 -53.98
C SER A 235 -59.12 27.76 -54.86
N GLN A 236 -59.97 27.25 -55.75
CA GLN A 236 -60.87 28.07 -56.58
C GLN A 236 -61.96 28.77 -55.76
N GLY A 237 -62.51 28.10 -54.75
CA GLY A 237 -63.46 28.69 -53.80
C GLY A 237 -62.83 29.78 -52.94
N LEU A 238 -61.64 29.54 -52.42
CA LEU A 238 -60.85 30.53 -51.68
C LEU A 238 -60.50 31.74 -52.57
N PHE A 239 -60.13 31.50 -53.83
CA PHE A 239 -59.88 32.58 -54.79
C PHE A 239 -61.14 33.42 -55.04
N SER A 240 -62.31 32.77 -55.16
CA SER A 240 -63.61 33.43 -55.34
C SER A 240 -64.03 34.27 -54.12
N LEU A 241 -63.65 33.85 -52.90
CA LEU A 241 -63.88 34.63 -51.68
C LEU A 241 -62.99 35.86 -51.58
N VAL A 242 -61.71 35.72 -51.94
CA VAL A 242 -60.77 36.83 -51.96
C VAL A 242 -61.25 37.92 -52.93
N GLN A 243 -61.91 37.53 -54.03
CA GLN A 243 -62.51 38.47 -54.98
C GLN A 243 -63.82 39.10 -54.50
N SER A 244 -64.73 38.32 -53.91
CA SER A 244 -66.07 38.79 -53.54
C SER A 244 -66.15 39.49 -52.18
N LYS A 245 -65.16 39.28 -51.29
CA LYS A 245 -65.08 39.81 -49.92
C LYS A 245 -66.44 39.90 -49.20
N PRO A 246 -67.17 38.77 -49.06
CA PRO A 246 -68.46 38.77 -48.39
C PRO A 246 -68.31 39.03 -46.88
N GLN A 247 -69.37 39.56 -46.26
CA GLN A 247 -69.44 39.81 -44.81
C GLN A 247 -69.19 38.56 -43.95
N ASN A 248 -69.64 37.38 -44.43
CA ASN A 248 -69.32 36.09 -43.81
C ASN A 248 -68.57 35.18 -44.82
N PRO A 249 -67.23 35.12 -44.76
CA PRO A 249 -66.43 34.34 -45.69
C PRO A 249 -66.61 32.83 -45.52
N LEU A 250 -66.97 32.36 -44.32
CA LEU A 250 -67.15 30.94 -44.05
C LEU A 250 -68.41 30.40 -44.72
N ASP A 251 -69.54 31.11 -44.57
CA ASP A 251 -70.82 30.72 -45.17
C ASP A 251 -70.75 30.75 -46.70
N ALA A 252 -70.08 31.77 -47.26
CA ALA A 252 -69.88 31.88 -48.69
C ALA A 252 -68.98 30.76 -49.24
N LEU A 253 -67.94 30.35 -48.51
CA LEU A 253 -67.11 29.20 -48.88
C LEU A 253 -67.90 27.89 -48.84
N ALA A 254 -68.64 27.67 -47.76
CA ALA A 254 -69.44 26.46 -47.57
C ALA A 254 -70.49 26.34 -48.68
N THR A 255 -71.20 27.43 -48.98
CA THR A 255 -72.18 27.48 -50.07
C THR A 255 -71.53 27.15 -51.42
N TYR A 256 -70.31 27.67 -51.67
CA TYR A 256 -69.55 27.35 -52.87
C TYR A 256 -69.16 25.88 -52.94
N LEU A 257 -68.59 25.32 -51.86
CA LEU A 257 -68.18 23.92 -51.82
C LEU A 257 -69.37 22.95 -51.96
N PHE A 258 -70.51 23.25 -51.34
CA PHE A 258 -71.73 22.45 -51.51
C PHE A 258 -72.28 22.50 -52.94
N ARG A 259 -72.13 23.64 -53.63
CA ARG A 259 -72.56 23.77 -55.02
C ARG A 259 -71.69 22.96 -55.98
N TYR A 260 -70.39 22.90 -55.75
CA TYR A 260 -69.44 22.19 -56.61
C TYR A 260 -69.25 20.71 -56.24
N ASN A 261 -69.78 20.26 -55.10
CA ASN A 261 -69.77 18.86 -54.69
C ASN A 261 -71.12 18.44 -54.03
N PRO A 262 -72.22 18.37 -54.80
CA PRO A 262 -73.57 18.18 -54.26
C PRO A 262 -73.87 16.75 -53.77
N GLU A 263 -73.17 15.74 -54.27
CA GLU A 263 -73.42 14.32 -53.94
C GLU A 263 -72.41 13.73 -52.92
N GLY A 264 -71.43 14.51 -52.44
CA GLY A 264 -70.46 14.03 -51.45
C GLY A 264 -69.51 12.92 -51.95
N LYS A 265 -69.45 12.64 -53.26
CA LYS A 265 -68.59 11.61 -53.90
C LYS A 265 -67.09 11.76 -53.58
N MET A 266 -66.68 12.94 -53.10
CA MET A 266 -65.35 13.17 -52.55
C MET A 266 -65.07 12.47 -51.19
N TYR A 267 -66.04 11.81 -50.56
CA TYR A 267 -65.82 10.99 -49.37
C TYR A 267 -65.76 9.48 -49.67
N GLU A 268 -66.38 9.05 -50.77
CA GLU A 268 -66.52 7.63 -51.13
C GLU A 268 -65.17 6.99 -51.49
N ILE A 269 -64.29 7.75 -52.15
CA ILE A 269 -62.95 7.29 -52.54
C ILE A 269 -62.01 7.14 -51.32
N LEU A 270 -62.19 7.96 -50.28
CA LEU A 270 -61.43 7.86 -49.03
C LEU A 270 -61.75 6.58 -48.27
N SER A 271 -63.02 6.14 -48.30
CA SER A 271 -63.45 4.89 -47.69
C SER A 271 -62.80 3.67 -48.35
N GLN A 272 -62.54 3.71 -49.66
CA GLN A 272 -61.88 2.63 -50.40
C GLN A 272 -60.35 2.61 -50.21
N LEU A 273 -59.73 3.75 -49.95
CA LEU A 273 -58.29 3.83 -49.64
C LEU A 273 -57.98 3.33 -48.21
N SER A 274 -58.89 3.55 -47.25
CA SER A 274 -58.75 3.09 -45.87
C SER A 274 -58.73 1.56 -45.72
N THR A 275 -59.41 0.82 -46.59
CA THR A 275 -59.50 -0.64 -46.51
C THR A 275 -58.25 -1.37 -47.00
N ASN A 276 -57.41 -0.71 -47.80
CA ASN A 276 -56.17 -1.30 -48.33
C ASN A 276 -54.98 -1.16 -47.39
N ILE A 277 -55.01 -0.21 -46.45
CA ILE A 277 -53.91 0.03 -45.50
C ILE A 277 -53.92 -1.01 -44.35
N THR A 278 -55.08 -1.62 -44.08
CA THR A 278 -55.24 -2.66 -43.03
C THR A 278 -54.98 -4.08 -43.52
N GLY A 279 -54.64 -4.27 -44.81
CA GLY A 279 -54.68 -5.58 -45.48
C GLY A 279 -53.36 -6.31 -45.66
N ASP A 280 -52.21 -5.64 -45.64
CA ASP A 280 -50.93 -6.28 -46.00
C ASP A 280 -49.91 -6.31 -44.85
N SER A 281 -49.75 -7.52 -44.32
CA SER A 281 -48.57 -8.14 -43.69
C SER A 281 -47.71 -7.28 -42.75
N CYS A 282 -47.96 -7.46 -41.45
CA CYS A 282 -46.93 -7.37 -40.41
C CYS A 282 -46.87 -8.74 -39.70
N THR A 283 -46.35 -9.73 -40.41
CA THR A 283 -45.89 -11.01 -39.87
C THR A 283 -44.46 -11.20 -40.36
N ASP A 284 -43.60 -11.66 -39.45
CA ASP A 284 -42.20 -12.05 -39.65
C ASP A 284 -41.15 -10.95 -39.43
N VAL A 285 -40.90 -10.61 -38.16
CA VAL A 285 -39.55 -10.71 -37.56
C VAL A 285 -39.70 -11.10 -36.07
N SER A 286 -39.61 -12.40 -35.81
CA SER A 286 -39.31 -12.99 -34.49
C SER A 286 -38.31 -14.11 -34.74
N GLU A 287 -37.32 -14.26 -33.84
CA GLU A 287 -36.05 -15.02 -33.91
C GLU A 287 -34.89 -14.10 -34.35
N ASP A 288 -33.91 -13.68 -33.52
CA ASP A 288 -33.29 -14.26 -32.34
C ASP A 288 -32.98 -13.20 -31.27
N PHE A 289 -33.47 -13.40 -30.04
CA PHE A 289 -32.90 -12.81 -28.83
C PHE A 289 -32.54 -13.96 -27.90
N SER A 290 -31.25 -14.31 -27.86
CA SER A 290 -30.70 -15.22 -26.87
C SER A 290 -30.81 -14.60 -25.48
N GLU A 291 -31.44 -15.33 -24.57
CA GLU A 291 -31.41 -15.11 -23.13
C GLU A 291 -29.96 -15.21 -22.60
N GLU A 292 -29.30 -14.07 -22.39
CA GLU A 292 -28.23 -13.92 -21.40
C GLU A 292 -27.95 -12.41 -21.23
N GLU A 293 -28.57 -11.80 -20.21
CA GLU A 293 -28.16 -10.57 -19.49
C GLU A 293 -29.40 -9.94 -18.81
N LEU A 294 -30.01 -10.70 -17.91
CA LEU A 294 -30.98 -10.18 -16.94
C LEU A 294 -30.58 -10.65 -15.54
N ASN A 295 -29.41 -10.19 -15.10
CA ASN A 295 -29.09 -10.12 -13.69
C ASN A 295 -28.00 -9.06 -13.48
N ASP A 296 -28.42 -7.82 -13.24
CA ASP A 296 -27.68 -6.82 -12.40
C ASP A 296 -28.42 -5.48 -12.39
N MET A 297 -29.64 -5.48 -11.83
CA MET A 297 -30.25 -4.26 -11.24
C MET A 297 -31.11 -4.65 -10.04
N ALA A 298 -30.45 -5.08 -8.95
CA ALA A 298 -31.04 -5.00 -7.63
C ALA A 298 -30.69 -3.64 -7.02
N PHE A 299 -31.65 -2.71 -7.10
CA PHE A 299 -31.68 -1.51 -6.27
C PHE A 299 -31.75 -1.92 -4.80
N GLY A 300 -30.66 -1.70 -4.06
CA GLY A 300 -30.65 -1.73 -2.59
C GLY A 300 -30.98 -0.33 -2.07
N GLU A 301 -32.21 -0.16 -1.60
CA GLU A 301 -32.68 1.04 -0.91
C GLU A 301 -31.84 1.32 0.35
N LEU A 302 -31.19 2.48 0.37
CA LEU A 302 -30.72 3.14 1.59
C LEU A 302 -31.95 3.69 2.33
N THR A 303 -32.30 3.07 3.46
CA THR A 303 -33.15 3.70 4.48
C THR A 303 -32.27 4.17 5.64
N PRO A 304 -32.50 5.37 6.19
CA PRO A 304 -31.66 5.93 7.24
C PRO A 304 -32.11 5.48 8.65
N LYS A 305 -31.15 5.10 9.48
CA LYS A 305 -31.20 5.21 10.95
C LYS A 305 -29.84 5.64 11.46
#